data_AF-A0A833G0C8-F1
#
_entry.id   AF-A0A833G0C8-F1
#
_cell.length_a   1.000
_cell.length_b   1.000
_cell.length_c   1.000
_cell.angle_alpha   90.00
_cell.angle_beta   90.00
_cell.angle_gamma   90.00
#
_symmetry.space_group_name_H-M   'P 1'
#
loop_
_entity.id
_entity.type
_entity.pdbx_description
1 polymer ?
#
loop_
_entity_poly.entity_id
_entity_poly.type
_entity_poly.pdbx_seq_one_letter_code
_entity_poly.pdbx_strand_id
1 'polypeptide(L)'
;FLLYSAGNPASPTNIGQFRASLVANMIGIANPTGAIYGVAYNPVQGRVGIMTSSPENALSVNGIAAPQVDNSFSCGTATYRWSTVYAATGTINTSDERDKEVEAPIGEAAARIVDAVEPVLYRWKVGGIDVVETGTERIPDGEDGDGNPLYIERPTTEERPRPGVRLHAGWLAQDVKAALDAEGIDCGAWGMNEPQDATSRQWLRPDQLVAFLWEALRQTRREMRALADIEPAPQ
;
A
#
# COMPACT_ATOMS: atom_id res chain seq x y z
N PHE A 1 -17.94 32.11 -6.13
CA PHE A 1 -17.35 33.08 -5.17
C PHE A 1 -15.86 33.22 -5.46
N LEU A 2 -15.33 34.46 -5.48
CA LEU A 2 -13.89 34.70 -5.64
C LEU A 2 -13.21 34.59 -4.28
N LEU A 3 -12.05 33.93 -4.24
CA LEU A 3 -11.24 33.82 -3.03
C LEU A 3 -10.04 34.73 -3.13
N TYR A 4 -9.86 35.55 -2.10
CA TYR A 4 -8.74 36.46 -1.96
C TYR A 4 -7.96 36.07 -0.71
N SER A 5 -6.63 36.17 -0.78
CA SER A 5 -5.83 36.07 0.44
C SER A 5 -6.05 37.30 1.32
N ALA A 6 -6.01 37.12 2.64
CA ALA A 6 -6.02 38.22 3.61
C ALA A 6 -4.67 38.98 3.65
N GLY A 7 -3.98 39.07 2.52
CA GLY A 7 -2.74 39.84 2.36
C GLY A 7 -2.98 41.34 2.47
N ASN A 8 -2.19 42.16 1.76
CA ASN A 8 -2.43 43.61 1.75
C ASN A 8 -3.87 43.92 1.30
N PRO A 9 -4.74 44.50 2.17
CA PRO A 9 -6.13 44.76 1.83
C PRO A 9 -6.29 45.82 0.74
N ALA A 10 -5.25 46.63 0.48
CA ALA A 10 -5.22 47.57 -0.64
C ALA A 10 -4.92 46.91 -2.00
N SER A 11 -4.46 45.65 -2.00
CA SER A 11 -4.10 44.88 -3.21
C SER A 11 -4.34 43.38 -2.99
N PRO A 12 -5.61 42.94 -2.84
CA PRO A 12 -5.91 41.54 -2.59
C PRO A 12 -5.45 40.66 -3.76
N THR A 13 -4.76 39.56 -3.46
CA THR A 13 -4.32 38.60 -4.50
C THR A 13 -5.41 37.56 -4.69
N ASN A 14 -5.87 37.37 -5.93
CA ASN A 14 -6.77 36.26 -6.27
C ASN A 14 -6.00 34.95 -6.12
N ILE A 15 -6.46 34.10 -5.20
CA ILE A 15 -5.85 32.80 -4.91
C ILE A 15 -6.67 31.63 -5.46
N GLY A 16 -7.82 31.91 -6.06
CA GLY A 16 -8.70 30.90 -6.66
C GLY A 16 -10.16 31.29 -6.64
N GLN A 17 -11.01 30.38 -7.10
CA GLN A 17 -12.45 30.60 -7.18
C GLN A 17 -13.22 29.34 -6.80
N PHE A 18 -14.24 29.48 -5.96
CA PHE A 18 -15.27 28.46 -5.81
C PHE A 18 -16.18 28.50 -7.01
N ARG A 19 -16.25 27.37 -7.72
CA ARG A 19 -17.07 27.19 -8.92
C ARG A 19 -17.92 25.94 -8.78
N ALA A 20 -19.15 26.05 -9.28
CA ALA A 20 -19.99 24.91 -9.58
C ALA A 20 -20.14 24.83 -11.10
N SER A 21 -19.99 23.64 -11.68
CA SER A 21 -20.23 23.39 -13.10
C SER A 21 -21.40 22.44 -13.25
N LEU A 22 -22.48 22.95 -13.83
CA LEU A 22 -23.68 22.16 -14.13
C LEU A 22 -23.43 21.16 -15.27
N VAL A 23 -22.54 21.50 -16.20
CA VAL A 23 -22.20 20.60 -17.33
C VAL A 23 -21.34 19.43 -16.87
N ALA A 24 -20.44 19.65 -15.91
CA ALA A 24 -19.55 18.61 -15.39
C ALA A 24 -20.09 17.91 -14.13
N ASN A 25 -21.23 18.35 -13.58
CA ASN A 25 -21.74 17.94 -12.27
C ASN A 25 -20.65 18.01 -11.20
N MET A 26 -20.02 19.18 -11.06
CA MET A 26 -18.91 19.37 -10.12
C MET A 26 -19.06 20.61 -9.27
N ILE A 27 -18.52 20.52 -8.07
CA ILE A 27 -18.30 21.64 -7.15
C ILE A 27 -16.82 21.61 -6.78
N GLY A 28 -16.11 22.73 -6.88
CA GLY A 28 -14.68 22.73 -6.57
C GLY A 28 -14.02 24.09 -6.52
N ILE A 29 -12.73 24.06 -6.19
CA ILE A 29 -11.84 25.21 -6.18
C ILE A 29 -11.04 25.19 -7.47
N ALA A 30 -11.20 26.20 -8.30
CA ALA A 30 -10.42 26.39 -9.52
C ALA A 30 -9.25 27.35 -9.28
N ASN A 31 -8.18 27.17 -10.05
CA ASN A 31 -7.08 28.14 -10.09
C ASN A 31 -7.58 29.51 -10.61
N PRO A 32 -6.79 30.60 -10.43
CA PRO A 32 -7.20 31.94 -10.84
C PRO A 32 -7.55 32.08 -12.33
N THR A 33 -7.00 31.21 -13.20
CA THR A 33 -7.27 31.20 -14.65
C THR A 33 -8.51 30.38 -15.04
N GLY A 34 -9.13 29.69 -14.09
CA GLY A 34 -10.40 28.96 -14.27
C GLY A 34 -10.31 27.67 -15.09
N ALA A 35 -9.12 27.20 -15.44
CA ALA A 35 -8.91 26.11 -16.40
C ALA A 35 -8.82 24.71 -15.75
N ILE A 36 -8.47 24.63 -14.46
CA ILE A 36 -8.29 23.35 -13.75
C ILE A 36 -8.83 23.49 -12.31
N TYR A 37 -9.62 22.51 -11.87
CA TYR A 37 -9.96 22.37 -10.45
C TYR A 37 -8.76 21.83 -9.69
N GLY A 38 -8.25 22.58 -8.72
CA GLY A 38 -7.24 22.08 -7.79
C GLY A 38 -7.80 20.91 -6.99
N VAL A 39 -9.01 21.08 -6.45
CA VAL A 39 -9.81 20.02 -5.84
C VAL A 39 -11.26 20.19 -6.29
N ALA A 40 -11.91 19.10 -6.70
CA ALA A 40 -13.32 19.09 -7.03
C ALA A 40 -14.01 17.81 -6.55
N TYR A 41 -15.29 17.96 -6.24
CA TYR A 41 -16.20 16.89 -5.85
C TYR A 41 -17.31 16.76 -6.88
N ASN A 42 -17.59 15.53 -7.30
CA ASN A 42 -18.73 15.18 -8.12
C ASN A 42 -19.85 14.63 -7.21
N PRO A 43 -20.90 15.41 -6.90
CA PRO A 43 -21.97 14.98 -6.01
C PRO A 43 -22.86 13.88 -6.60
N VAL A 44 -22.91 13.73 -7.93
CA VAL A 44 -23.73 12.69 -8.57
C VAL A 44 -23.08 11.31 -8.42
N GLN A 45 -21.75 11.25 -8.51
CA GLN A 45 -20.99 10.00 -8.44
C GLN A 45 -20.33 9.76 -7.08
N GLY A 46 -20.34 10.75 -6.18
CA GLY A 46 -19.66 10.68 -4.88
C GLY A 46 -18.14 10.61 -4.98
N ARG A 47 -17.52 11.32 -5.93
CA ARG A 47 -16.07 11.20 -6.24
C ARG A 47 -15.31 12.49 -6.00
N VAL A 48 -14.07 12.37 -5.55
CA VAL A 48 -13.13 13.49 -5.37
C VAL A 48 -12.01 13.43 -6.41
N GLY A 49 -11.80 14.54 -7.11
CA GLY A 49 -10.69 14.74 -8.03
C GLY A 49 -9.72 15.81 -7.52
N ILE A 50 -8.43 15.51 -7.54
CA ILE A 50 -7.34 16.46 -7.34
C ILE A 50 -6.69 16.72 -8.69
N MET A 51 -6.65 17.98 -9.13
CA MET A 51 -6.14 18.41 -10.44
C MET A 51 -6.86 17.73 -11.63
N THR A 52 -8.10 17.28 -11.44
CA THR A 52 -8.95 16.67 -12.47
C THR A 52 -10.42 17.02 -12.26
N SER A 53 -11.13 17.23 -13.37
CA SER A 53 -12.58 17.44 -13.40
C SER A 53 -13.39 16.19 -13.75
N SER A 54 -12.73 15.05 -13.91
CA SER A 54 -13.35 13.80 -14.34
C SER A 54 -12.77 12.62 -13.53
N PRO A 55 -13.01 12.58 -12.21
CA PRO A 55 -12.51 11.48 -11.39
C PRO A 55 -13.17 10.15 -11.77
N GLU A 56 -12.35 9.14 -12.04
CA GLU A 56 -12.80 7.79 -12.42
C GLU A 56 -13.03 6.89 -11.20
N ASN A 57 -12.36 7.21 -10.08
CA ASN A 57 -12.41 6.47 -8.82
C ASN A 57 -12.98 7.36 -7.71
N ALA A 58 -13.26 6.77 -6.53
CA ALA A 58 -13.70 7.53 -5.35
C ALA A 58 -12.73 8.68 -5.01
N LEU A 59 -11.43 8.45 -5.17
CA LEU A 59 -10.39 9.47 -5.16
C LEU A 59 -9.54 9.32 -6.44
N SER A 60 -9.37 10.40 -7.19
CA SER A 60 -8.45 10.47 -8.33
C SER A 60 -7.48 11.63 -8.15
N VAL A 61 -6.18 11.33 -8.24
CA VAL A 61 -5.10 12.33 -8.17
C VAL A 61 -4.43 12.41 -9.52
N ASN A 62 -4.55 13.55 -10.20
CA ASN A 62 -3.83 13.80 -11.44
C ASN A 62 -2.41 14.31 -11.12
N GLY A 63 -1.53 13.39 -10.78
CA GLY A 63 -0.15 13.66 -10.38
C GLY A 63 0.37 12.68 -9.34
N ILE A 64 1.29 13.15 -8.50
CA ILE A 64 1.90 12.35 -7.44
C ILE A 64 1.01 12.37 -6.19
N ALA A 65 0.76 11.19 -5.62
CA ALA A 65 0.26 11.04 -4.26
C ALA A 65 1.43 10.64 -3.35
N ALA A 66 1.80 11.50 -2.40
CA ALA A 66 2.93 11.31 -1.50
C ALA A 66 2.58 11.72 -0.06
N PRO A 67 3.22 11.12 0.96
CA PRO A 67 3.05 11.55 2.35
C PRO A 67 3.68 12.93 2.59
N GLN A 68 3.18 13.65 3.60
CA GLN A 68 3.70 14.98 3.97
C GLN A 68 5.10 14.91 4.60
N VAL A 69 5.34 13.88 5.41
CA VAL A 69 6.59 13.69 6.15
C VAL A 69 7.23 12.40 5.66
N ASP A 70 8.52 12.49 5.33
CA ASP A 70 9.31 11.36 4.87
C ASP A 70 9.33 10.23 5.91
N ASN A 71 9.28 8.99 5.44
CA ASN A 71 9.34 7.75 6.23
C ASN A 71 8.42 7.69 7.48
N SER A 72 7.29 8.41 7.48
CA SER A 72 6.44 8.57 8.68
C SER A 72 5.06 7.90 8.59
N PHE A 73 4.60 7.57 7.38
CA PHE A 73 3.25 7.05 7.15
C PHE A 73 3.27 5.79 6.29
N SER A 74 2.42 4.81 6.62
CA SER A 74 2.22 3.60 5.82
C SER A 74 1.14 3.79 4.75
N CYS A 75 1.24 3.04 3.65
CA CYS A 75 0.18 2.95 2.64
C CYS A 75 -0.73 1.76 2.95
N GLY A 76 -1.87 2.04 3.59
CA GLY A 76 -2.77 1.02 4.14
C GLY A 76 -2.40 0.61 5.57
N THR A 77 -3.21 -0.26 6.17
CA THR A 77 -3.02 -0.77 7.53
C THR A 77 -3.21 -2.28 7.58
N ALA A 78 -2.92 -2.91 8.74
CA ALA A 78 -3.14 -4.34 8.96
C ALA A 78 -4.59 -4.79 8.65
N THR A 79 -5.57 -3.92 8.93
CA THR A 79 -6.99 -4.16 8.72
C THR A 79 -7.45 -3.69 7.34
N TYR A 80 -6.90 -2.58 6.84
CA TYR A 80 -7.25 -1.98 5.55
C TYR A 80 -6.13 -2.14 4.54
N ARG A 81 -6.04 -3.35 3.97
CA ARG A 81 -5.01 -3.74 3.00
C ARG A 81 -5.55 -3.62 1.58
N TRP A 82 -4.71 -3.08 0.69
CA TRP A 82 -4.97 -3.15 -0.74
C TRP A 82 -4.92 -4.60 -1.22
N SER A 83 -5.89 -5.02 -2.03
CA SER A 83 -5.90 -6.37 -2.60
C SER A 83 -4.80 -6.56 -3.65
N THR A 84 -4.46 -5.50 -4.39
CA THR A 84 -3.45 -5.51 -5.46
C THR A 84 -2.97 -4.08 -5.73
N VAL A 85 -1.70 -3.91 -6.07
CA VAL A 85 -1.12 -2.66 -6.56
C VAL A 85 -0.78 -2.81 -8.04
N TYR A 86 -1.37 -1.97 -8.90
CA TYR A 86 -1.06 -1.92 -10.33
C TYR A 86 -0.05 -0.79 -10.58
N ALA A 87 1.16 -1.15 -11.04
CA ALA A 87 2.23 -0.22 -11.34
C ALA A 87 2.92 -0.60 -12.66
N ALA A 88 3.46 0.39 -13.39
CA ALA A 88 4.19 0.15 -14.63
C ALA A 88 5.59 -0.46 -14.38
N THR A 89 6.17 -0.21 -13.20
CA THR A 89 7.46 -0.75 -12.75
C THR A 89 7.37 -1.25 -11.31
N GLY A 90 8.33 -2.06 -10.87
CA GLY A 90 8.41 -2.54 -9.49
C GLY A 90 8.62 -1.40 -8.47
N THR A 91 8.38 -1.70 -7.20
CA THR A 91 8.60 -0.76 -6.09
C THR A 91 10.08 -0.47 -5.87
N ILE A 92 10.43 0.79 -5.66
CA ILE A 92 11.79 1.21 -5.30
C ILE A 92 11.94 1.15 -3.78
N ASN A 93 12.99 0.48 -3.30
CA ASN A 93 13.44 0.52 -1.90
C ASN A 93 14.80 1.21 -1.84
N THR A 94 14.91 2.31 -1.10
CA THR A 94 16.19 3.01 -0.87
C THR A 94 17.15 2.08 -0.12
N SER A 95 18.38 1.97 -0.62
CA SER A 95 19.37 1.00 -0.13
C SER A 95 20.80 1.55 -0.19
N ASP A 96 20.95 2.84 0.14
CA ASP A 96 22.25 3.51 0.23
C ASP A 96 23.06 2.99 1.43
N GLU A 97 24.39 2.97 1.33
CA GLU A 97 25.26 2.53 2.43
C GLU A 97 25.27 3.52 3.60
N ARG A 98 25.02 4.80 3.33
CA ARG A 98 25.03 5.88 4.34
C ARG A 98 23.84 5.79 5.30
N ASP A 99 22.79 5.11 4.88
CA ASP A 99 21.54 4.95 5.63
C ASP A 99 21.52 3.63 6.42
N LYS A 100 22.63 2.88 6.46
CA LYS A 100 22.68 1.54 7.03
C LYS A 100 23.87 1.34 7.97
N GLU A 101 23.59 0.74 9.12
CA GLU A 101 24.60 0.12 9.96
C GLU A 101 24.65 -1.37 9.61
N VAL A 102 25.77 -1.82 9.01
CA VAL A 102 25.94 -3.22 8.60
C VAL A 102 26.45 -4.03 9.78
N GLU A 103 25.56 -4.83 10.37
CA GLU A 103 25.87 -5.68 11.53
C GLU A 103 26.74 -6.89 11.16
N ALA A 104 26.32 -7.65 10.14
CA ALA A 104 27.02 -8.86 9.71
C ALA A 104 26.58 -9.33 8.30
N PRO A 105 27.38 -10.17 7.62
CA PRO A 105 26.90 -10.96 6.48
C PRO A 105 25.87 -12.02 6.91
N ILE A 106 24.95 -12.41 6.01
CA ILE A 106 23.99 -13.51 6.26
C ILE A 106 24.72 -14.83 6.55
N GLY A 107 25.82 -15.10 5.83
CA GLY A 107 26.67 -16.27 6.09
C GLY A 107 25.97 -17.61 5.88
N GLU A 108 26.56 -18.66 6.48
CA GLU A 108 26.18 -20.08 6.27
C GLU A 108 24.74 -20.42 6.69
N ALA A 109 24.10 -19.58 7.50
CA ALA A 109 22.69 -19.73 7.86
C ALA A 109 21.76 -19.69 6.63
N ALA A 110 22.19 -19.02 5.55
CA ALA A 110 21.40 -18.92 4.32
C ALA A 110 20.98 -20.28 3.76
N ALA A 111 21.92 -21.21 3.57
CA ALA A 111 21.63 -22.54 3.03
C ALA A 111 20.71 -23.34 3.97
N ARG A 112 20.98 -23.31 5.29
CA ARG A 112 20.15 -24.01 6.29
C ARG A 112 18.71 -23.50 6.32
N ILE A 113 18.51 -22.18 6.20
CA ILE A 113 17.17 -21.60 6.11
C ILE A 113 16.46 -22.03 4.83
N VAL A 114 17.18 -22.03 3.69
CA VAL A 114 16.60 -22.48 2.40
C VAL A 114 16.20 -23.96 2.46
N ASP A 115 17.01 -24.81 3.09
CA ASP A 115 16.71 -26.23 3.24
C ASP A 115 15.57 -26.51 4.23
N ALA A 116 15.40 -25.64 5.23
CA ALA A 116 14.38 -25.79 6.27
C ALA A 116 12.98 -25.29 5.85
N VAL A 117 12.88 -24.41 4.84
CA VAL A 117 11.61 -23.78 4.45
C VAL A 117 11.17 -24.24 3.07
N GLU A 118 10.13 -25.06 3.02
CA GLU A 118 9.52 -25.53 1.77
C GLU A 118 8.69 -24.41 1.10
N PRO A 119 8.94 -24.06 -0.18
CA PRO A 119 8.03 -23.23 -0.95
C PRO A 119 6.71 -23.96 -1.25
N VAL A 120 5.58 -23.27 -1.08
CA VAL A 120 4.24 -23.87 -1.23
C VAL A 120 3.42 -23.19 -2.31
N LEU A 121 2.52 -23.96 -2.91
CA LEU A 121 1.41 -23.45 -3.71
C LEU A 121 0.17 -23.31 -2.84
N TYR A 122 -0.46 -22.14 -2.81
CA TYR A 122 -1.61 -21.87 -1.96
C TYR A 122 -2.71 -21.05 -2.65
N ARG A 123 -3.93 -21.16 -2.12
CA ARG A 123 -5.04 -20.25 -2.42
C ARG A 123 -5.45 -19.55 -1.14
N TRP A 124 -5.81 -18.28 -1.27
CA TRP A 124 -6.38 -17.56 -0.15
C TRP A 124 -7.74 -18.16 0.25
N LYS A 125 -7.91 -18.47 1.54
CA LYS A 125 -9.23 -18.84 2.09
C LYS A 125 -10.25 -17.70 1.87
N VAL A 126 -9.79 -16.46 2.02
CA VAL A 126 -10.50 -15.24 1.64
C VAL A 126 -9.62 -14.46 0.67
N GLY A 127 -9.92 -14.56 -0.63
CA GLY A 127 -9.16 -13.91 -1.70
C GLY A 127 -9.62 -12.50 -2.04
N GLY A 128 -10.73 -12.06 -1.46
CA GLY A 128 -11.25 -10.71 -1.62
C GLY A 128 -12.50 -10.49 -0.79
N ILE A 129 -12.88 -9.22 -0.65
CA ILE A 129 -14.12 -8.79 -0.03
C ILE A 129 -14.92 -8.07 -1.12
N ASP A 130 -16.17 -8.49 -1.35
CA ASP A 130 -17.11 -7.68 -2.10
C ASP A 130 -17.80 -6.71 -1.16
N VAL A 131 -17.86 -5.45 -1.58
CA VAL A 131 -18.65 -4.43 -0.91
C VAL A 131 -19.97 -4.35 -1.66
N VAL A 132 -21.03 -4.87 -1.04
CA VAL A 132 -22.38 -4.88 -1.64
C VAL A 132 -23.20 -3.78 -0.99
N GLU A 133 -23.77 -2.88 -1.79
CA GLU A 133 -24.73 -1.89 -1.32
C GLU A 133 -26.03 -2.61 -0.93
N THR A 134 -26.43 -2.48 0.33
CA THR A 134 -27.59 -3.17 0.92
C THR A 134 -28.78 -2.24 1.15
N GLY A 135 -28.59 -0.94 0.97
CA GLY A 135 -29.63 0.07 1.12
C GLY A 135 -29.03 1.47 1.31
N THR A 136 -29.90 2.40 1.67
CA THR A 136 -29.52 3.76 2.06
C THR A 136 -30.04 4.06 3.47
N GLU A 137 -29.16 4.59 4.32
CA GLU A 137 -29.50 5.06 5.66
C GLU A 137 -29.63 6.58 5.62
N ARG A 138 -30.73 7.10 6.19
CA ARG A 138 -30.92 8.54 6.40
C ARG A 138 -30.27 8.96 7.71
N ILE A 139 -29.24 9.77 7.62
CA ILE A 139 -28.48 10.24 8.78
C ILE A 139 -28.78 11.73 8.96
N PRO A 140 -29.15 12.19 10.17
CA PRO A 140 -29.31 13.61 10.45
C PRO A 140 -28.01 14.36 10.17
N ASP A 141 -28.08 15.44 9.40
CA ASP A 141 -26.97 16.30 9.02
C ASP A 141 -27.31 17.77 9.31
N GLY A 142 -27.55 18.05 10.59
CA GLY A 142 -27.91 19.38 11.07
C GLY A 142 -29.39 19.72 10.87
N GLU A 143 -29.69 21.01 10.97
CA GLU A 143 -31.02 21.58 10.80
C GLU A 143 -30.96 22.72 9.77
N ASP A 144 -32.04 22.94 9.04
CA ASP A 144 -32.17 24.09 8.15
C ASP A 144 -32.37 25.40 8.93
N GLY A 145 -32.48 26.51 8.22
CA GLY A 145 -32.68 27.84 8.84
C GLY A 145 -33.98 27.98 9.64
N ASP A 146 -34.91 27.03 9.48
CA ASP A 146 -36.21 26.99 10.16
C ASP A 146 -36.22 25.93 11.30
N GLY A 147 -35.09 25.26 11.55
CA GLY A 147 -34.93 24.25 12.61
C GLY A 147 -35.43 22.85 12.21
N ASN A 148 -35.69 22.58 10.92
CA ASN A 148 -36.02 21.23 10.48
C ASN A 148 -34.76 20.39 10.28
N PRO A 149 -34.73 19.13 10.72
CA PRO A 149 -33.56 18.28 10.52
C PRO A 149 -33.32 18.03 9.03
N LEU A 150 -32.11 18.36 8.59
CA LEU A 150 -31.56 17.96 7.30
C LEU A 150 -31.05 16.52 7.42
N TYR A 151 -31.11 15.78 6.32
CA TYR A 151 -30.63 14.40 6.28
C TYR A 151 -29.75 14.20 5.06
N ILE A 152 -28.69 13.43 5.23
CA ILE A 152 -27.93 12.86 4.12
C ILE A 152 -28.28 11.38 3.97
N GLU A 153 -28.37 10.93 2.72
CA GLU A 153 -28.49 9.51 2.40
C GLU A 153 -27.08 8.94 2.26
N ARG A 154 -26.75 7.98 3.13
CA ARG A 154 -25.50 7.24 3.03
C ARG A 154 -25.81 5.82 2.56
N PRO A 155 -25.17 5.32 1.49
CA PRO A 155 -25.30 3.92 1.13
C PRO A 155 -24.76 3.06 2.29
N THR A 156 -25.58 2.13 2.77
CA THR A 156 -25.14 1.09 3.69
C THR A 156 -24.55 -0.04 2.87
N THR A 157 -23.37 -0.50 3.27
CA THR A 157 -22.67 -1.58 2.59
C THR A 157 -22.48 -2.75 3.52
N GLU A 158 -22.48 -3.95 2.94
CA GLU A 158 -22.12 -5.19 3.61
C GLU A 158 -20.87 -5.76 2.95
N GLU A 159 -19.89 -6.12 3.78
CA GLU A 159 -18.68 -6.80 3.35
C GLU A 159 -18.92 -8.31 3.25
N ARG A 160 -18.79 -8.86 2.04
CA ARG A 160 -18.97 -10.29 1.79
C ARG A 160 -17.64 -10.94 1.41
N PRO A 161 -17.05 -11.77 2.29
CA PRO A 161 -15.80 -12.45 1.97
C PRO A 161 -16.00 -13.49 0.87
N ARG A 162 -15.05 -13.54 -0.06
CA ARG A 162 -15.04 -14.51 -1.16
C ARG A 162 -13.79 -15.38 -1.14
N PRO A 163 -13.90 -16.67 -1.53
CA PRO A 163 -12.75 -17.54 -1.64
C PRO A 163 -11.78 -17.09 -2.74
N GLY A 164 -10.49 -17.35 -2.54
CA GLY A 164 -9.46 -17.09 -3.53
C GLY A 164 -9.48 -18.11 -4.67
N VAL A 165 -9.49 -17.60 -5.91
CA VAL A 165 -9.54 -18.43 -7.12
C VAL A 165 -8.13 -18.76 -7.63
N ARG A 166 -7.25 -17.76 -7.64
CA ARG A 166 -5.89 -17.86 -8.20
C ARG A 166 -5.00 -18.71 -7.29
N LEU A 167 -4.19 -19.56 -7.92
CA LEU A 167 -3.11 -20.28 -7.24
C LEU A 167 -1.89 -19.36 -7.16
N HIS A 168 -1.34 -19.22 -5.96
CA HIS A 168 -0.18 -18.42 -5.65
C HIS A 168 0.98 -19.32 -5.24
N ALA A 169 2.21 -18.87 -5.44
CA ALA A 169 3.43 -19.50 -4.93
C ALA A 169 4.06 -18.60 -3.86
N GLY A 170 4.66 -19.19 -2.83
CA GLY A 170 5.36 -18.45 -1.79
C GLY A 170 5.73 -19.34 -0.61
N TRP A 171 5.75 -18.77 0.58
CA TRP A 171 6.12 -19.45 1.82
C TRP A 171 5.08 -19.20 2.91
N LEU A 172 5.04 -20.09 3.90
CA LEU A 172 4.30 -19.85 5.13
C LEU A 172 5.14 -19.01 6.08
N ALA A 173 4.55 -17.96 6.65
CA ALA A 173 5.25 -17.04 7.54
C ALA A 173 5.79 -17.75 8.78
N GLN A 174 5.04 -18.74 9.29
CA GLN A 174 5.39 -19.54 10.45
C GLN A 174 6.65 -20.38 10.22
N ASP A 175 6.76 -21.02 9.05
CA ASP A 175 7.89 -21.87 8.71
C ASP A 175 9.17 -21.04 8.56
N VAL A 176 9.05 -19.87 7.91
CA VAL A 176 10.16 -18.91 7.81
C VAL A 176 10.59 -18.42 9.19
N LYS A 177 9.65 -18.11 10.09
CA LYS A 177 9.99 -17.70 11.46
C LYS A 177 10.73 -18.80 12.21
N ALA A 178 10.24 -20.03 12.13
CA ALA A 178 10.89 -21.16 12.79
C ALA A 178 12.32 -21.39 12.28
N ALA A 179 12.55 -21.25 10.98
CA ALA A 179 13.89 -21.36 10.39
C ALA A 179 14.82 -20.22 10.82
N LEU A 180 14.32 -18.97 10.85
CA LEU A 180 15.08 -17.82 11.36
C LEU A 180 15.45 -17.99 12.84
N ASP A 181 14.52 -18.47 13.67
CA ASP A 181 14.75 -18.73 15.09
C ASP A 181 15.79 -19.82 15.34
N ALA A 182 15.79 -20.88 14.53
CA ALA A 182 16.78 -21.96 14.63
C ALA A 182 18.21 -21.45 14.40
N GLU A 183 18.37 -20.40 13.59
CA GLU A 183 19.64 -19.74 13.29
C GLU A 183 19.93 -18.53 14.20
N GLY A 184 19.01 -18.20 15.13
CA GLY A 184 19.14 -17.03 16.01
C GLY A 184 19.09 -15.69 15.28
N ILE A 185 18.44 -15.64 14.10
CA ILE A 185 18.35 -14.43 13.26
C ILE A 185 17.01 -13.74 13.53
N ASP A 186 17.05 -12.50 13.99
CA ASP A 186 15.89 -11.62 14.08
C ASP A 186 16.01 -10.52 13.03
N CYS A 187 15.13 -10.55 12.02
CA CYS A 187 15.14 -9.57 10.94
C CYS A 187 13.73 -9.26 10.42
N GLY A 188 13.59 -8.08 9.80
CA GLY A 188 12.30 -7.58 9.30
C GLY A 188 11.70 -8.33 8.11
N ALA A 189 12.25 -9.47 7.71
CA ALA A 189 11.69 -10.32 6.66
C ALA A 189 10.39 -11.01 7.11
N TRP A 190 10.19 -11.13 8.42
CA TRP A 190 8.98 -11.64 9.07
C TRP A 190 8.43 -10.63 10.08
N GLY A 191 7.13 -10.69 10.35
CA GLY A 191 6.53 -9.99 11.49
C GLY A 191 5.09 -10.37 11.74
N MET A 192 4.47 -9.71 12.71
CA MET A 192 3.06 -9.88 13.10
C MET A 192 2.32 -8.55 12.97
N ASN A 193 1.00 -8.59 12.73
CA ASN A 193 0.18 -7.39 12.77
C ASN A 193 0.19 -6.74 14.16
N GLU A 194 0.05 -7.54 15.22
CA GLU A 194 0.11 -7.12 16.62
C GLU A 194 1.18 -7.95 17.36
N PRO A 195 2.37 -7.40 17.64
CA PRO A 195 3.48 -8.18 18.21
C PRO A 195 3.22 -8.76 19.61
N GLN A 196 2.30 -8.17 20.37
CA GLN A 196 1.95 -8.67 21.72
C GLN A 196 0.92 -9.81 21.69
N ASP A 197 0.30 -10.09 20.53
CA ASP A 197 -0.67 -11.15 20.36
C ASP A 197 -0.05 -12.31 19.56
N ALA A 198 0.29 -13.40 20.26
CA ALA A 198 0.86 -14.60 19.64
C ALA A 198 -0.05 -15.26 18.59
N THR A 199 -1.35 -14.94 18.59
CA THR A 199 -2.33 -15.43 17.60
C THR A 199 -2.54 -14.47 16.44
N SER A 200 -1.90 -13.29 16.48
CA SER A 200 -2.00 -12.29 15.43
C SER A 200 -1.50 -12.85 14.10
N ARG A 201 -2.13 -12.37 13.02
CA ARG A 201 -1.70 -12.67 11.66
C ARG A 201 -0.22 -12.32 11.49
N GLN A 202 0.51 -13.27 10.91
CA GLN A 202 1.91 -13.11 10.53
C GLN A 202 2.00 -12.69 9.05
N TRP A 203 3.07 -11.98 8.71
CA TRP A 203 3.36 -11.53 7.35
C TRP A 203 4.84 -11.75 7.03
N LEU A 204 5.13 -11.75 5.73
CA LEU A 204 6.49 -11.82 5.19
C LEU A 204 6.76 -10.62 4.30
N ARG A 205 8.03 -10.25 4.17
CA ARG A 205 8.57 -9.39 3.10
C ARG A 205 9.39 -10.26 2.16
N PRO A 206 8.77 -10.87 1.14
CA PRO A 206 9.46 -11.83 0.27
C PRO A 206 10.72 -11.27 -0.39
N ASP A 207 10.74 -9.98 -0.72
CA ASP A 207 11.91 -9.32 -1.32
C ASP A 207 13.14 -9.35 -0.40
N GLN A 208 12.96 -9.38 0.92
CA GLN A 208 14.08 -9.50 1.86
C GLN A 208 14.61 -10.94 1.93
N LEU A 209 13.77 -11.95 1.71
CA LEU A 209 14.19 -13.36 1.64
C LEU A 209 15.07 -13.66 0.42
N VAL A 210 14.99 -12.83 -0.63
CA VAL A 210 15.86 -12.96 -1.82
C VAL A 210 17.34 -12.83 -1.45
N ALA A 211 17.69 -12.04 -0.43
CA ALA A 211 19.08 -11.93 0.04
C ALA A 211 19.61 -13.27 0.59
N PHE A 212 18.77 -14.04 1.30
CA PHE A 212 19.11 -15.38 1.77
C PHE A 212 19.28 -16.35 0.61
N LEU A 213 18.35 -16.35 -0.35
CA LEU A 213 18.47 -17.16 -1.57
C LEU A 213 19.74 -16.85 -2.35
N TRP A 214 20.10 -15.55 -2.45
CA TRP A 214 21.30 -15.09 -3.13
C TRP A 214 22.56 -15.62 -2.44
N GLU A 215 22.63 -15.53 -1.11
CA GLU A 215 23.79 -16.02 -0.36
C GLU A 215 23.89 -17.55 -0.36
N ALA A 216 22.78 -18.27 -0.26
CA ALA A 216 22.75 -19.73 -0.42
C ALA A 216 23.29 -20.15 -1.79
N LEU A 217 22.86 -19.47 -2.87
CA LEU A 217 23.40 -19.73 -4.21
C LEU A 217 24.90 -19.41 -4.30
N ARG A 218 25.38 -18.35 -3.64
CA ARG A 218 26.82 -18.05 -3.56
C ARG A 218 27.58 -19.18 -2.86
N GLN A 219 27.02 -19.77 -1.81
CA GLN A 219 27.61 -20.90 -1.09
C GLN A 219 27.73 -22.12 -1.99
N THR A 220 26.63 -22.55 -2.60
CA THR A 220 26.63 -23.67 -3.56
C THR A 220 27.67 -23.47 -4.66
N ARG A 221 27.78 -22.24 -5.20
CA ARG A 221 28.77 -21.94 -6.25
C ARG A 221 30.22 -22.00 -5.76
N ARG A 222 30.48 -21.65 -4.49
CA ARG A 222 31.82 -21.79 -3.89
C ARG A 222 32.17 -23.27 -3.71
N GLU A 223 31.23 -24.07 -3.22
CA GLU A 223 31.42 -25.52 -3.03
C GLU A 223 31.64 -26.24 -4.36
N MET A 224 30.85 -25.93 -5.39
CA MET A 224 31.02 -26.52 -6.73
C MET A 224 32.41 -26.23 -7.31
N ARG A 225 32.96 -25.02 -7.10
CA ARG A 225 34.32 -24.69 -7.55
C ARG A 225 35.37 -25.46 -6.78
N ALA A 226 35.23 -25.52 -5.45
CA ALA A 226 36.14 -26.29 -4.61
C ALA A 226 36.16 -27.78 -5.01
N LEU A 227 35.01 -28.35 -5.37
CA LEU A 227 34.92 -29.73 -5.88
C LEU A 227 35.60 -29.89 -7.25
N ALA A 228 35.38 -28.94 -8.17
CA ALA A 228 36.00 -28.98 -9.50
C ALA A 228 37.53 -28.87 -9.46
N ASP A 229 38.08 -28.12 -8.50
CA ASP A 229 39.53 -27.97 -8.32
C ASP A 229 40.19 -29.23 -7.70
N ILE A 230 39.40 -30.16 -7.15
CA ILE A 230 39.87 -31.42 -6.56
C ILE A 230 39.95 -32.55 -7.61
N GLU A 231 39.22 -32.46 -8.73
CA GLU A 231 39.33 -33.44 -9.81
C GLU A 231 40.60 -33.18 -10.65
N PRO A 232 41.58 -34.11 -10.71
CA PRO A 232 42.72 -33.95 -11.59
C PRO A 232 42.24 -34.01 -13.05
N ALA A 233 42.79 -33.13 -13.90
CA ALA A 233 42.48 -33.12 -15.34
C ALA A 233 42.60 -34.54 -15.93
N PRO A 234 41.64 -34.99 -16.76
CA PRO A 234 41.70 -36.32 -17.35
C PRO A 234 43.00 -36.49 -18.14
N GLN A 235 43.74 -37.57 -17.84
CA GLN A 235 44.98 -37.97 -18.50
C GLN A 235 44.75 -38.41 -19.94
#